data_AF-A0A1Z8Y549-F1
#
_entry.id   AF-A0A1Z8Y549-F1
#
_cell.length_a   1.000
_cell.length_b   1.000
_cell.length_c   1.000
_cell.angle_alpha   90.00
_cell.angle_beta   90.00
_cell.angle_gamma   90.00
#
_symmetry.space_group_name_H-M   'P 1'
#
loop_
_entity.id
_entity.type
_entity.pdbx_description
1 polymer ?
#
loop_
_entity_poly.entity_id
_entity_poly.type
_entity_poly.pdbx_seq_one_letter_code
_entity_poly.pdbx_strand_id
1 'polypeptide(L)'
;MSASPPPPAHPPPPIFPGRVVSSRLTHFFAWFLMSLVVLTMVVLNYLGSQIAVTGSAEDTEPLGAEFQLVGKMIVGAQKAGVPDEFLQTQLVALKPLTLEDRLAKAILREQLGDLEGALDSLESVEMERAENEADPSDVRGRLLDDVSVLLFALASGERAAALNEDSSARLKRLLPFYGPLLEAEATRDRVALQQLQSGAMTAVFVLLGVGLWYLLALGFGCVFLLCFLLSIWVPLLKGFRALLFDPSGRTGSVYLETFALWLLAFFGLSFLIEFVMMFTRLGSAFPELNLLGSMIAMFASLFVLYWPRVRGVTSAQLRQHCGFFKAGLIKEIGCGFLIYTTAIPLLVCGLMLSQVLVLLIELLFGTQPPPSHPVTELLEGSVFGLVLVYLLACVAAPIVEEIMFRGVLYRYLREYSRGVGLALSFLFSALISSFIFAAIHPQGLAFIPVLGALAVAFCLGREWRGSLVAPIVAHAVNNLVTVTLGLMLLG
;
A
#
# COMPACT_ATOMS: atom_id res chain seq x y z
N MET A 1 60.47 -9.78 5.70
CA MET A 1 59.44 -9.88 6.75
C MET A 1 58.08 -9.84 6.08
N SER A 2 57.41 -10.99 5.90
CA SER A 2 56.04 -11.00 5.36
C SER A 2 55.06 -10.66 6.49
N ALA A 3 54.32 -9.56 6.32
CA ALA A 3 53.28 -9.18 7.25
C ALA A 3 52.13 -10.19 7.16
N SER A 4 51.79 -10.82 8.28
CA SER A 4 50.62 -11.69 8.39
C SER A 4 49.34 -10.87 8.11
N PRO A 5 48.35 -11.42 7.41
CA PRO A 5 47.09 -10.72 7.17
C PRO A 5 46.39 -10.41 8.50
N PRO A 6 45.68 -9.27 8.60
CA PRO A 6 44.95 -8.92 9.81
C PRO A 6 43.90 -9.99 10.14
N PRO A 7 43.67 -10.29 11.43
CA PRO A 7 42.68 -11.27 11.84
C PRO A 7 41.28 -10.82 11.39
N PRO A 8 40.38 -11.75 11.02
CA PRO A 8 39.02 -11.42 10.61
C PRO A 8 38.26 -10.70 11.74
N ALA A 9 37.47 -9.67 11.38
CA ALA A 9 36.71 -8.83 12.31
C ALA A 9 35.62 -9.59 13.09
N HIS A 10 35.34 -10.84 12.73
CA HIS A 10 34.35 -11.70 13.37
C HIS A 10 34.91 -13.11 13.56
N PRO A 11 34.60 -13.78 14.69
CA PRO A 11 34.99 -15.18 14.90
C PRO A 11 34.38 -16.06 13.80
N PRO A 12 35.09 -17.11 13.35
CA PRO A 12 34.56 -18.05 12.37
C PRO A 12 33.28 -18.69 12.91
N PRO A 13 32.24 -18.87 12.07
CA PRO A 13 31.00 -19.46 12.51
C PRO A 13 31.25 -20.90 13.02
N PRO A 14 30.64 -21.30 14.15
CA PRO A 14 30.79 -22.66 14.67
C PRO A 14 30.38 -23.71 13.62
N ILE A 15 31.22 -24.73 13.45
CA ILE A 15 30.96 -25.87 12.56
C ILE A 15 30.02 -26.82 13.30
N PHE A 16 28.77 -26.91 12.85
CA PHE A 16 27.75 -27.77 13.47
C PHE A 16 27.58 -29.07 12.67
N PRO A 17 27.81 -30.25 13.26
CA PRO A 17 27.63 -31.54 12.60
C PRO A 17 26.16 -31.97 12.70
N GLY A 18 25.30 -31.38 11.87
CA GLY A 18 23.94 -31.87 11.63
C GLY A 18 23.77 -32.22 10.15
N ARG A 19 23.43 -33.47 9.82
CA ARG A 19 23.13 -33.87 8.43
C ARG A 19 21.79 -33.24 8.03
N VAL A 20 21.83 -32.06 7.42
CA VAL A 20 20.66 -31.48 6.77
C VAL A 20 20.31 -32.35 5.55
N VAL A 21 19.18 -33.06 5.62
CA VAL A 21 18.72 -33.95 4.55
C VAL A 21 17.99 -33.12 3.49
N SER A 22 18.68 -32.77 2.41
CA SER A 22 18.06 -32.14 1.24
C SER A 22 18.26 -33.01 0.00
N SER A 23 17.26 -33.05 -0.88
CA SER A 23 17.33 -33.77 -2.16
C SER A 23 16.84 -32.88 -3.29
N ARG A 24 17.14 -33.25 -4.55
CA ARG A 24 16.58 -32.54 -5.72
C ARG A 24 15.04 -32.58 -5.72
N LEU A 25 14.47 -33.67 -5.23
CA LEU A 25 13.03 -33.86 -5.13
C LEU A 25 12.41 -32.88 -4.12
N THR A 26 13.04 -32.66 -2.96
CA THR A 26 12.50 -31.69 -1.99
C THR A 26 12.64 -30.24 -2.47
N HIS A 27 13.68 -29.91 -3.23
CA HIS A 27 13.76 -28.61 -3.91
C HIS A 27 12.63 -28.44 -4.93
N PHE A 28 12.40 -29.45 -5.78
CA PHE A 28 11.34 -29.41 -6.79
C PHE A 28 9.97 -29.23 -6.15
N PHE A 29 9.62 -30.05 -5.16
CA PHE A 29 8.31 -29.95 -4.50
C PHE A 29 8.11 -28.62 -3.78
N ALA A 30 9.13 -28.09 -3.12
CA ALA A 30 9.01 -26.81 -2.43
C ALA A 30 8.83 -25.63 -3.41
N TRP A 31 9.56 -25.64 -4.54
CA TRP A 31 9.33 -24.67 -5.61
C TRP A 31 7.94 -24.82 -6.23
N PHE A 32 7.53 -26.05 -6.55
CA PHE A 32 6.21 -26.33 -7.13
C PHE A 32 5.09 -25.84 -6.21
N LEU A 33 5.13 -26.19 -4.92
CA LEU A 33 4.13 -25.77 -3.94
C LEU A 33 4.10 -24.24 -3.80
N MET A 34 5.27 -23.60 -3.67
CA MET A 34 5.34 -22.13 -3.59
C MET A 34 4.76 -21.47 -4.83
N SER A 35 5.16 -21.91 -6.03
CA SER A 35 4.65 -21.36 -7.29
C SER A 35 3.16 -21.60 -7.46
N LEU A 36 2.65 -22.76 -7.06
CA LEU A 36 1.22 -23.07 -7.09
C LEU A 36 0.44 -22.10 -6.20
N VAL A 37 0.85 -21.91 -4.95
CA VAL A 37 0.15 -21.00 -4.02
C VAL A 37 0.21 -19.55 -4.50
N VAL A 38 1.39 -19.08 -4.95
CA VAL A 38 1.53 -17.71 -5.50
C VAL A 38 0.65 -17.51 -6.72
N LEU A 39 0.63 -18.47 -7.66
CA LEU A 39 -0.22 -18.38 -8.85
C LEU A 39 -1.69 -18.38 -8.48
N THR A 40 -2.12 -19.23 -7.55
CA THR A 40 -3.49 -19.25 -7.04
C THR A 40 -3.86 -17.89 -6.44
N MET A 41 -2.99 -17.27 -5.63
CA MET A 41 -3.27 -15.94 -5.07
C MET A 41 -3.39 -14.86 -6.14
N VAL A 42 -2.49 -14.85 -7.14
CA VAL A 42 -2.57 -13.89 -8.24
C VAL A 42 -3.89 -14.05 -9.02
N VAL A 43 -4.29 -15.30 -9.29
CA VAL A 43 -5.57 -15.58 -9.96
C VAL A 43 -6.76 -15.17 -9.11
N LEU A 44 -6.76 -15.47 -7.81
CA LEU A 44 -7.85 -15.07 -6.90
C LEU A 44 -7.95 -13.55 -6.77
N ASN A 45 -6.83 -12.84 -6.65
CA ASN A 45 -6.81 -11.37 -6.60
C ASN A 45 -7.35 -10.76 -7.90
N TYR A 46 -6.95 -11.32 -9.05
CA TYR A 46 -7.47 -10.89 -10.35
C TYR A 46 -8.98 -11.15 -10.50
N LEU A 47 -9.44 -12.35 -10.13
CA LEU A 47 -10.87 -12.67 -10.17
C LEU A 47 -11.67 -11.79 -9.21
N GLY A 48 -11.16 -11.57 -8.00
CA GLY A 48 -11.76 -10.66 -7.01
C GLY A 48 -11.90 -9.24 -7.54
N SER A 49 -10.88 -8.71 -8.22
CA SER A 49 -10.97 -7.37 -8.82
C SER A 49 -11.99 -7.29 -9.95
N GLN A 50 -12.16 -8.35 -10.75
CA GLN A 50 -13.18 -8.38 -11.81
C GLN A 50 -14.61 -8.51 -11.24
N ILE A 51 -14.78 -9.27 -10.16
CA ILE A 51 -16.07 -9.41 -9.47
C ILE A 51 -16.48 -8.08 -8.82
N ALA A 52 -15.55 -7.38 -8.16
CA ALA A 52 -15.83 -6.07 -7.57
C ALA A 52 -16.36 -5.08 -8.63
N VAL A 53 -15.79 -5.09 -9.84
CA VAL A 53 -16.20 -4.24 -10.96
C VAL A 53 -17.58 -4.61 -11.53
N THR A 54 -17.97 -5.89 -11.46
CA THR A 54 -19.23 -6.36 -12.03
C THR A 54 -20.38 -6.38 -11.03
N GLY A 55 -20.08 -6.54 -9.73
CA GLY A 55 -21.04 -6.45 -8.63
C GLY A 55 -21.41 -5.03 -8.24
N SER A 56 -20.60 -4.02 -8.59
CA SER A 56 -20.90 -2.60 -8.35
C SER A 56 -21.95 -2.00 -9.30
N ALA A 57 -22.55 -2.82 -10.17
CA ALA A 57 -23.67 -2.38 -11.02
C ALA A 57 -25.00 -2.22 -10.24
N GLU A 58 -25.15 -2.87 -9.07
CA GLU A 58 -26.38 -2.80 -8.25
C GLU A 58 -26.25 -1.92 -6.99
N ASP A 59 -25.04 -1.64 -6.48
CA ASP A 59 -24.78 -0.71 -5.38
C ASP A 59 -24.13 0.58 -5.91
N THR A 60 -24.79 1.73 -5.76
CA THR A 60 -24.23 3.04 -6.18
C THR A 60 -22.95 3.37 -5.42
N GLU A 61 -21.79 3.12 -6.02
CA GLU A 61 -20.49 3.47 -5.43
C GLU A 61 -20.36 4.99 -5.23
N PRO A 62 -19.73 5.41 -4.12
CA PRO A 62 -19.47 6.82 -3.85
C PRO A 62 -18.39 7.40 -4.77
N LEU A 63 -18.32 8.73 -4.84
CA LEU A 63 -17.28 9.45 -5.58
C LEU A 63 -15.87 8.94 -5.23
N GLY A 64 -15.06 8.71 -6.27
CA GLY A 64 -13.70 8.20 -6.12
C GLY A 64 -12.80 9.09 -5.26
N ALA A 65 -11.88 8.47 -4.52
CA ALA A 65 -10.93 9.15 -3.63
C ALA A 65 -10.05 10.19 -4.35
N GLU A 66 -9.73 9.98 -5.63
CA GLU A 66 -8.99 10.95 -6.46
C GLU A 66 -9.77 12.26 -6.60
N PHE A 67 -11.03 12.20 -7.03
CA PHE A 67 -11.89 13.37 -7.14
C PHE A 67 -12.11 14.03 -5.77
N GLN A 68 -12.26 13.25 -4.70
CA GLN A 68 -12.36 13.80 -3.34
C GLN A 68 -11.11 14.63 -2.97
N LEU A 69 -9.91 14.12 -3.25
CA LEU A 69 -8.67 14.82 -2.99
C LEU A 69 -8.55 16.11 -3.81
N VAL A 70 -8.92 16.08 -5.09
CA VAL A 70 -8.90 17.26 -5.96
C VAL A 70 -9.80 18.36 -5.41
N GLY A 71 -11.00 18.03 -4.92
CA GLY A 71 -11.91 19.00 -4.31
C GLY A 71 -11.32 19.64 -3.06
N LYS A 72 -10.80 18.82 -2.13
CA LYS A 72 -10.09 19.32 -0.93
C LYS A 72 -8.91 20.21 -1.31
N MET A 73 -8.18 19.88 -2.39
CA MET A 73 -7.05 20.67 -2.87
C MET A 73 -7.48 22.03 -3.43
N ILE A 74 -8.52 22.07 -4.27
CA ILE A 74 -9.02 23.32 -4.86
C ILE A 74 -9.57 24.24 -3.77
N VAL A 75 -10.48 23.75 -2.92
CA VAL A 75 -11.08 24.54 -1.83
C VAL A 75 -10.03 24.98 -0.81
N GLY A 76 -9.09 24.08 -0.47
CA GLY A 76 -8.00 24.41 0.44
C GLY A 76 -7.04 25.46 -0.11
N ALA A 77 -6.71 25.37 -1.41
CA ALA A 77 -5.86 26.33 -2.11
C ALA A 77 -6.54 27.71 -2.23
N GLN A 78 -7.83 27.73 -2.56
CA GLN A 78 -8.64 28.96 -2.56
C GLN A 78 -8.61 29.62 -1.19
N LYS A 79 -8.83 28.84 -0.12
CA LYS A 79 -8.76 29.34 1.27
C LYS A 79 -7.37 29.87 1.63
N ALA A 80 -6.31 29.29 1.06
CA ALA A 80 -4.93 29.72 1.23
C ALA A 80 -4.56 30.97 0.40
N GLY A 81 -5.49 31.51 -0.40
CA GLY A 81 -5.32 32.72 -1.18
C GLY A 81 -4.81 32.49 -2.60
N VAL A 82 -4.90 31.26 -3.13
CA VAL A 82 -4.64 31.00 -4.55
C VAL A 82 -5.75 31.62 -5.41
N PRO A 83 -5.44 32.38 -6.48
CA PRO A 83 -6.46 33.01 -7.32
C PRO A 83 -7.41 32.01 -8.01
N ASP A 84 -8.70 32.33 -8.07
CA ASP A 84 -9.74 31.47 -8.65
C ASP A 84 -9.47 31.15 -10.13
N GLU A 85 -8.97 32.11 -10.92
CA GLU A 85 -8.63 31.90 -12.35
C GLU A 85 -7.65 30.73 -12.56
N PHE A 86 -6.66 30.60 -11.66
CA PHE A 86 -5.69 29.52 -11.70
C PHE A 86 -6.35 28.16 -11.36
N LEU A 87 -7.23 28.15 -10.35
CA LEU A 87 -7.94 26.95 -9.92
C LEU A 87 -8.96 26.48 -10.96
N GLN A 88 -9.65 27.40 -11.63
CA GLN A 88 -10.56 27.10 -12.74
C GLN A 88 -9.82 26.39 -13.89
N THR A 89 -8.58 26.79 -14.18
CA THR A 89 -7.75 26.11 -15.21
C THR A 89 -7.48 24.65 -14.85
N GLN A 90 -7.22 24.35 -13.56
CA GLN A 90 -7.05 22.97 -13.08
C GLN A 90 -8.35 22.17 -13.17
N LEU A 91 -9.48 22.81 -12.84
CA LEU A 91 -10.81 22.19 -12.89
C LEU A 91 -11.22 21.81 -14.32
N VAL A 92 -10.88 22.64 -15.33
CA VAL A 92 -11.16 22.34 -16.74
C VAL A 92 -10.42 21.09 -17.21
N ALA A 93 -9.22 20.83 -16.72
CA ALA A 93 -8.41 19.67 -17.09
C ALA A 93 -9.00 18.32 -16.58
N LEU A 94 -9.85 18.35 -15.56
CA LEU A 94 -10.54 17.14 -15.07
C LEU A 94 -11.55 16.64 -16.09
N LYS A 95 -11.41 15.37 -16.47
CA LYS A 95 -12.36 14.66 -17.33
C LYS A 95 -13.25 13.77 -16.46
N PRO A 96 -14.48 14.19 -16.14
CA PRO A 96 -15.38 13.37 -15.33
C PRO A 96 -15.81 12.14 -16.12
N LEU A 97 -15.88 10.98 -15.46
CA LEU A 97 -16.26 9.70 -16.08
C LEU A 97 -17.63 9.21 -15.57
N THR A 98 -17.97 9.56 -14.33
CA THR A 98 -19.22 9.15 -13.67
C THR A 98 -20.20 10.32 -13.52
N LEU A 99 -21.43 10.04 -13.10
CA LEU A 99 -22.39 11.09 -12.74
C LEU A 99 -21.85 11.89 -11.54
N GLU A 100 -21.33 11.18 -10.55
CA GLU A 100 -20.79 11.72 -9.31
C GLU A 100 -19.63 12.68 -9.60
N ASP A 101 -18.72 12.33 -10.52
CA ASP A 101 -17.63 13.22 -10.96
C ASP A 101 -18.14 14.51 -11.61
N ARG A 102 -19.20 14.41 -12.42
CA ARG A 102 -19.83 15.55 -13.09
C ARG A 102 -20.48 16.50 -12.08
N LEU A 103 -21.21 15.95 -11.11
CA LEU A 103 -21.82 16.72 -10.03
C LEU A 103 -20.76 17.38 -9.14
N ALA A 104 -19.70 16.66 -8.76
CA ALA A 104 -18.59 17.21 -7.99
C ALA A 104 -17.91 18.37 -8.73
N LYS A 105 -17.70 18.24 -10.05
CA LYS A 105 -17.16 19.31 -10.90
C LYS A 105 -18.07 20.53 -10.96
N ALA A 106 -19.40 20.34 -11.05
CA ALA A 106 -20.37 21.44 -11.03
C ALA A 106 -20.34 22.21 -9.70
N ILE A 107 -20.26 21.50 -8.57
CA ILE A 107 -20.13 22.11 -7.25
C ILE A 107 -18.84 22.96 -7.15
N LEU A 108 -17.72 22.48 -7.69
CA LEU A 108 -16.47 23.26 -7.69
C LEU A 108 -16.51 24.49 -8.60
N ARG A 109 -17.26 24.44 -9.70
CA ARG A 109 -17.44 25.61 -10.57
C ARG A 109 -18.13 26.73 -9.80
N GLU A 110 -19.22 26.40 -9.11
CA GLU A 110 -19.93 27.36 -8.27
C GLU A 110 -19.02 27.93 -7.18
N GLN A 111 -18.26 27.09 -6.48
CA GLN A 111 -17.29 27.51 -5.46
C GLN A 111 -16.22 28.49 -5.98
N LEU A 112 -15.86 28.38 -7.26
CA LEU A 112 -14.91 29.26 -7.93
C LEU A 112 -15.58 30.45 -8.64
N GLY A 113 -16.85 30.72 -8.35
CA GLY A 113 -17.61 31.84 -8.91
C GLY A 113 -18.15 31.63 -10.33
N ASP A 114 -18.02 30.43 -10.91
CA ASP A 114 -18.55 30.05 -12.22
C ASP A 114 -19.93 29.37 -12.08
N LEU A 115 -20.90 30.14 -11.59
CA LEU A 115 -22.26 29.65 -11.36
C LEU A 115 -22.97 29.27 -12.68
N GLU A 116 -22.76 30.04 -13.74
CA GLU A 116 -23.33 29.78 -15.07
C GLU A 116 -22.82 28.42 -15.59
N GLY A 117 -21.51 28.19 -15.55
CA GLY A 117 -20.93 26.91 -15.95
C GLY A 117 -21.31 25.74 -15.03
N ALA A 118 -21.64 25.99 -13.76
CA ALA A 118 -22.18 24.97 -12.86
C ALA A 118 -23.60 24.54 -13.28
N LEU A 119 -24.49 25.50 -13.56
CA LEU A 119 -25.86 25.25 -14.01
C LEU A 119 -25.89 24.58 -15.39
N ASP A 120 -25.06 25.02 -16.34
CA ASP A 120 -24.93 24.37 -17.65
C ASP A 120 -24.52 22.89 -17.53
N SER A 121 -23.68 22.58 -16.54
CA SER A 121 -23.27 21.19 -16.28
C SER A 121 -24.45 20.34 -15.80
N LEU A 122 -25.27 20.88 -14.91
CA LEU A 122 -26.46 20.20 -14.41
C LEU A 122 -27.49 19.97 -15.52
N GLU A 123 -27.77 20.99 -16.34
CA GLU A 123 -28.72 20.89 -17.45
C GLU A 123 -28.32 19.78 -18.41
N SER A 124 -27.03 19.66 -18.75
CA SER A 124 -26.54 18.59 -19.63
C SER A 124 -26.78 17.18 -19.07
N VAL A 125 -26.71 17.03 -17.74
CA VAL A 125 -26.94 15.77 -17.04
C VAL A 125 -28.44 15.47 -16.91
N GLU A 126 -29.27 16.48 -16.66
CA GLU A 126 -30.73 16.36 -16.63
C GLU A 126 -31.31 16.00 -17.99
N MET A 127 -30.77 16.55 -19.08
CA MET A 127 -31.14 16.17 -20.45
C MET A 127 -30.85 14.70 -20.75
N GLU A 128 -29.66 14.21 -20.39
CA GLU A 128 -29.28 12.79 -20.56
C GLU A 128 -30.18 11.86 -19.72
N ARG A 129 -30.59 12.29 -18.52
CA ARG A 129 -31.58 11.56 -17.71
C ARG A 129 -32.95 11.53 -18.38
N ALA A 130 -33.40 12.64 -18.97
CA ALA A 130 -34.72 12.70 -19.62
C ALA A 130 -34.82 11.80 -20.86
N GLU A 131 -33.70 11.52 -21.52
CA GLU A 131 -33.60 10.61 -22.68
C GLU A 131 -33.63 9.13 -22.29
N ASN A 132 -33.29 8.78 -21.06
CA ASN A 132 -33.27 7.41 -20.55
C ASN A 132 -34.48 7.19 -19.61
N GLU A 133 -35.39 6.27 -19.92
CA GLU A 133 -36.61 6.01 -19.11
C GLU A 133 -36.27 5.85 -17.62
N ALA A 134 -36.65 6.85 -16.80
CA ALA A 134 -36.24 6.94 -15.40
C ALA A 134 -37.02 5.98 -14.51
N ASP A 135 -36.29 5.10 -13.81
CA ASP A 135 -36.82 4.33 -12.69
C ASP A 135 -37.10 5.27 -11.49
N PRO A 136 -38.33 5.33 -10.95
CA PRO A 136 -38.66 6.13 -9.76
C PRO A 136 -37.86 5.77 -8.50
N SER A 137 -37.22 4.61 -8.47
CA SER A 137 -36.36 4.15 -7.37
C SER A 137 -34.89 4.58 -7.53
N ASP A 138 -34.53 5.26 -8.61
CA ASP A 138 -33.16 5.65 -8.93
C ASP A 138 -32.54 6.56 -7.86
N VAL A 139 -31.52 6.02 -7.18
CA VAL A 139 -30.74 6.74 -6.17
C VAL A 139 -29.93 7.88 -6.81
N ARG A 140 -29.45 7.70 -8.05
CA ARG A 140 -28.67 8.71 -8.78
C ARG A 140 -29.53 9.86 -9.26
N GLY A 141 -30.74 9.57 -9.74
CA GLY A 141 -31.75 10.59 -10.03
C GLY A 141 -32.07 11.45 -8.81
N ARG A 142 -32.25 10.83 -7.63
CA ARG A 142 -32.46 11.56 -6.38
C ARG A 142 -31.25 12.39 -5.95
N LEU A 143 -30.03 11.89 -6.16
CA LEU A 143 -28.80 12.65 -5.92
C LEU A 143 -28.73 13.90 -6.80
N LEU A 144 -29.07 13.76 -8.09
CA LEU A 144 -29.14 14.88 -9.02
C LEU A 144 -30.18 15.91 -8.54
N ASP A 145 -31.37 15.46 -8.16
CA ASP A 145 -32.43 16.33 -7.63
C ASP A 145 -31.96 17.12 -6.39
N ASP A 146 -31.29 16.45 -5.44
CA ASP A 146 -30.76 17.08 -4.23
C ASP A 146 -29.70 18.16 -4.57
N VAL A 147 -28.77 17.85 -5.48
CA VAL A 147 -27.72 18.79 -5.91
C VAL A 147 -28.31 19.98 -6.67
N SER A 148 -29.24 19.74 -7.61
CA SER A 148 -29.92 20.78 -8.38
C SER A 148 -30.65 21.75 -7.45
N VAL A 149 -31.41 21.27 -6.47
CA VAL A 149 -32.14 22.13 -5.51
C VAL A 149 -31.19 23.07 -4.77
N LEU A 150 -30.05 22.58 -4.29
CA LEU A 150 -29.09 23.40 -3.55
C LEU A 150 -28.37 24.42 -4.45
N LEU A 151 -27.95 24.02 -5.66
CA LEU A 151 -27.29 24.92 -6.61
C LEU A 151 -28.26 25.99 -7.14
N PHE A 152 -29.53 25.67 -7.40
CA PHE A 152 -30.54 26.66 -7.78
C PHE A 152 -30.85 27.65 -6.64
N ALA A 153 -30.86 27.20 -5.38
CA ALA A 153 -31.02 28.09 -4.24
C ALA A 153 -29.87 29.10 -4.15
N LEU A 154 -28.62 28.62 -4.33
CA LEU A 154 -27.42 29.48 -4.41
C LEU A 154 -27.52 30.47 -5.57
N ALA A 155 -27.91 30.00 -6.76
CA ALA A 155 -28.09 30.83 -7.94
C ALA A 155 -29.13 31.95 -7.76
N SER A 156 -30.20 31.63 -7.04
CA SER A 156 -31.27 32.58 -6.73
C SER A 156 -30.89 33.55 -5.60
N GLY A 157 -29.74 33.35 -4.96
CA GLY A 157 -29.31 34.10 -3.76
C GLY A 157 -30.17 33.82 -2.53
N GLU A 158 -31.03 32.80 -2.59
CA GLU A 158 -31.91 32.39 -1.51
C GLU A 158 -31.18 31.48 -0.53
N ARG A 159 -31.66 31.43 0.72
CA ARG A 159 -31.17 30.45 1.68
C ARG A 159 -31.97 29.17 1.48
N ALA A 160 -31.32 28.09 1.11
CA ALA A 160 -31.96 26.79 1.01
C ALA A 160 -32.55 26.35 2.36
N ALA A 161 -33.71 25.70 2.32
CA ALA A 161 -34.19 24.95 3.48
C ALA A 161 -33.21 23.82 3.80
N ALA A 162 -33.09 23.45 5.08
CA ALA A 162 -32.33 22.28 5.45
C ALA A 162 -32.91 21.05 4.73
N LEU A 163 -32.04 20.24 4.14
CA LEU A 163 -32.45 18.97 3.54
C LEU A 163 -32.98 18.03 4.63
N ASN A 164 -33.82 17.08 4.23
CA ASN A 164 -34.21 16.00 5.13
C ASN A 164 -33.00 15.08 5.42
N GLU A 165 -33.08 14.32 6.50
CA GLU A 165 -31.96 13.46 6.94
C GLU A 165 -31.54 12.47 5.84
N ASP A 166 -32.49 11.94 5.07
CA ASP A 166 -32.21 10.98 3.98
C ASP A 166 -31.42 11.62 2.82
N SER A 167 -31.75 12.85 2.43
CA SER A 167 -31.07 13.62 1.39
C SER A 167 -29.67 14.04 1.83
N SER A 168 -29.52 14.55 3.06
CA SER A 168 -28.20 14.90 3.59
C SER A 168 -27.31 13.66 3.74
N ALA A 169 -27.87 12.52 4.19
CA ALA A 169 -27.15 11.25 4.26
C ALA A 169 -26.72 10.73 2.88
N ARG A 170 -27.59 10.83 1.86
CA ARG A 170 -27.22 10.48 0.46
C ARG A 170 -26.09 11.35 -0.07
N LEU A 171 -26.18 12.67 0.08
CA LEU A 171 -25.15 13.61 -0.37
C LEU A 171 -23.80 13.30 0.29
N LYS A 172 -23.80 13.09 1.60
CA LYS A 172 -22.59 12.75 2.35
C LYS A 172 -22.00 11.41 1.91
N ARG A 173 -22.84 10.42 1.60
CA ARG A 173 -22.40 9.09 1.17
C ARG A 173 -21.84 9.11 -0.25
N LEU A 174 -22.59 9.66 -1.21
CA LEU A 174 -22.27 9.57 -2.64
C LEU A 174 -21.31 10.67 -3.12
N LEU A 175 -21.34 11.83 -2.49
CA LEU A 175 -20.44 12.95 -2.76
C LEU A 175 -19.70 13.37 -1.47
N PRO A 176 -18.81 12.51 -0.91
CA PRO A 176 -18.04 12.84 0.28
C PRO A 176 -17.29 14.17 0.10
N PHE A 177 -17.23 14.99 1.16
CA PHE A 177 -16.74 16.38 1.14
C PHE A 177 -17.60 17.37 0.33
N TYR A 178 -17.95 17.07 -0.92
CA TYR A 178 -18.69 17.96 -1.81
C TYR A 178 -20.15 18.20 -1.40
N GLY A 179 -20.89 17.15 -1.05
CA GLY A 179 -22.28 17.25 -0.59
C GLY A 179 -22.41 18.11 0.67
N PRO A 180 -21.64 17.82 1.74
CA PRO A 180 -21.60 18.68 2.94
C PRO A 180 -21.14 20.11 2.67
N LEU A 181 -20.23 20.32 1.72
CA LEU A 181 -19.78 21.66 1.32
C LEU A 181 -20.92 22.47 0.69
N LEU A 182 -21.59 21.88 -0.31
CA LEU A 182 -22.72 22.48 -1.00
C LEU A 182 -23.88 22.76 -0.05
N GLU A 183 -24.22 21.80 0.82
CA GLU A 183 -25.30 21.94 1.81
C GLU A 183 -24.98 23.07 2.80
N ALA A 184 -23.76 23.12 3.33
CA ALA A 184 -23.34 24.18 4.26
C ALA A 184 -23.40 25.57 3.62
N GLU A 185 -23.05 25.68 2.35
CA GLU A 185 -23.10 26.94 1.62
C GLU A 185 -24.52 27.40 1.32
N ALA A 186 -25.34 26.51 0.74
CA ALA A 186 -26.74 26.78 0.39
C ALA A 186 -27.59 27.12 1.62
N THR A 187 -27.34 26.46 2.75
CA THR A 187 -28.02 26.74 4.02
C THR A 187 -27.40 27.89 4.81
N ARG A 188 -26.28 28.46 4.34
CA ARG A 188 -25.48 29.51 4.98
C ARG A 188 -24.97 29.15 6.38
N ASP A 189 -24.66 27.88 6.61
CA ASP A 189 -24.02 27.41 7.83
C ASP A 189 -22.52 27.77 7.80
N ARG A 190 -22.19 28.93 8.36
CA ARG A 190 -20.82 29.43 8.43
C ARG A 190 -19.89 28.55 9.27
N VAL A 191 -20.41 27.84 10.26
CA VAL A 191 -19.60 27.00 11.15
C VAL A 191 -19.18 25.74 10.40
N ALA A 192 -20.13 25.05 9.78
CA ALA A 192 -19.85 23.88 8.96
C ALA A 192 -18.93 24.22 7.78
N LEU A 193 -19.19 25.32 7.08
CA LEU A 193 -18.37 25.78 5.96
C LEU A 193 -16.93 26.08 6.39
N GLN A 194 -16.74 26.78 7.51
CA GLN A 194 -15.41 27.08 8.03
C GLN A 194 -14.65 25.80 8.44
N GLN A 195 -15.33 24.83 9.05
CA GLN A 195 -14.72 23.54 9.40
C GLN A 195 -14.24 22.79 8.15
N LEU A 196 -15.10 22.64 7.14
CA LEU A 196 -14.77 21.97 5.88
C LEU A 196 -13.60 22.64 5.15
N GLN A 197 -13.63 23.98 5.02
CA GLN A 197 -12.55 24.74 4.39
C GLN A 197 -11.23 24.65 5.16
N SER A 198 -11.26 24.67 6.50
CA SER A 198 -10.06 24.54 7.32
C SER A 198 -9.46 23.13 7.25
N GLY A 199 -10.29 22.09 7.15
CA GLY A 199 -9.86 20.72 6.88
C GLY A 199 -9.22 20.59 5.50
N ALA A 200 -9.85 21.16 4.46
CA ALA A 200 -9.31 21.21 3.10
C ALA A 200 -7.95 21.93 3.04
N MET A 201 -7.80 23.07 3.71
CA MET A 201 -6.54 23.79 3.83
C MET A 201 -5.47 22.95 4.57
N THR A 202 -5.86 22.22 5.61
CA THR A 202 -4.95 21.30 6.31
C THR A 202 -4.44 20.22 5.37
N ALA A 203 -5.29 19.64 4.52
CA ALA A 203 -4.87 18.66 3.52
C ALA A 203 -3.84 19.22 2.53
N VAL A 204 -4.00 20.47 2.07
CA VAL A 204 -3.01 21.17 1.23
C VAL A 204 -1.66 21.27 1.93
N PHE A 205 -1.63 21.75 3.19
CA PHE A 205 -0.38 21.89 3.94
C PHE A 205 0.27 20.53 4.25
N VAL A 206 -0.53 19.51 4.55
CA VAL A 206 -0.04 18.13 4.71
C VAL A 206 0.63 17.67 3.42
N LEU A 207 0.01 17.85 2.25
CA LEU A 207 0.60 17.45 0.97
C LEU A 207 1.88 18.23 0.65
N LEU A 208 1.92 19.53 0.89
CA LEU A 208 3.15 20.32 0.69
C LEU A 208 4.27 19.84 1.63
N GLY A 209 3.96 19.61 2.90
CA GLY A 209 4.92 19.10 3.89
C GLY A 209 5.43 17.70 3.54
N VAL A 210 4.53 16.81 3.13
CA VAL A 210 4.85 15.44 2.70
C VAL A 210 5.66 15.45 1.39
N GLY A 211 5.31 16.31 0.44
CA GLY A 211 6.04 16.50 -0.80
C GLY A 211 7.47 16.97 -0.55
N LEU A 212 7.66 17.96 0.34
CA LEU A 212 8.98 18.41 0.77
C LEU A 212 9.75 17.30 1.48
N TRP A 213 9.09 16.54 2.37
CA TRP A 213 9.69 15.39 3.04
C TRP A 213 10.19 14.34 2.05
N TYR A 214 9.36 13.94 1.07
CA TYR A 214 9.76 12.97 0.04
C TYR A 214 10.88 13.52 -0.85
N LEU A 215 10.88 14.82 -1.18
CA LEU A 215 11.96 15.44 -1.96
C LEU A 215 13.31 15.38 -1.22
N LEU A 216 13.30 15.73 0.07
CA LEU A 216 14.50 15.64 0.91
C LEU A 216 14.95 14.18 1.08
N ALA A 217 14.02 13.28 1.39
CA ALA A 217 14.28 11.85 1.54
C ALA A 217 14.80 11.22 0.24
N LEU A 218 14.33 11.68 -0.93
CA LEU A 218 14.83 11.27 -2.24
C LEU A 218 16.29 11.70 -2.42
N GLY A 219 16.63 12.95 -2.10
CA GLY A 219 18.00 13.46 -2.16
C GLY A 219 18.97 12.65 -1.28
N PHE A 220 18.63 12.49 0.00
CA PHE A 220 19.43 11.67 0.94
C PHE A 220 19.49 10.19 0.52
N GLY A 221 18.35 9.64 0.09
CA GLY A 221 18.22 8.27 -0.37
C GLY A 221 19.08 7.97 -1.59
N CYS A 222 19.13 8.86 -2.58
CA CYS A 222 19.97 8.73 -3.77
C CYS A 222 21.46 8.69 -3.39
N VAL A 223 21.90 9.59 -2.50
CA VAL A 223 23.29 9.61 -2.01
C VAL A 223 23.62 8.31 -1.28
N PHE A 224 22.76 7.87 -0.36
CA PHE A 224 23.02 6.65 0.40
C PHE A 224 22.97 5.41 -0.48
N LEU A 225 22.02 5.31 -1.41
CA LEU A 225 21.93 4.23 -2.38
C LEU A 225 23.21 4.17 -3.23
N LEU A 226 23.70 5.30 -3.72
CA LEU A 226 24.95 5.37 -4.47
C LEU A 226 26.15 4.92 -3.61
N CYS A 227 26.29 5.46 -2.40
CA CYS A 227 27.35 5.04 -1.46
C CYS A 227 27.28 3.55 -1.16
N PHE A 228 26.08 3.01 -0.96
CA PHE A 228 25.85 1.60 -0.69
C PHE A 228 26.25 0.73 -1.87
N LEU A 229 25.78 1.07 -3.08
CA LEU A 229 26.18 0.41 -4.32
C LEU A 229 27.71 0.45 -4.46
N LEU A 230 28.35 1.61 -4.31
CA LEU A 230 29.81 1.72 -4.36
C LEU A 230 30.50 0.86 -3.29
N SER A 231 29.94 0.77 -2.07
CA SER A 231 30.47 -0.08 -0.99
C SER A 231 30.34 -1.57 -1.26
N ILE A 232 29.42 -1.98 -2.14
CA ILE A 232 29.33 -3.35 -2.66
C ILE A 232 30.31 -3.53 -3.81
N TRP A 233 30.26 -2.65 -4.81
CA TRP A 233 30.96 -2.79 -6.08
C TRP A 233 32.48 -2.56 -5.96
N VAL A 234 32.96 -1.66 -5.10
CA VAL A 234 34.40 -1.36 -4.97
C VAL A 234 35.18 -2.49 -4.27
N PRO A 235 34.72 -3.05 -3.14
CA PRO A 235 35.32 -4.25 -2.54
C PRO A 235 35.24 -5.47 -3.46
N LEU A 236 34.19 -5.60 -4.28
CA LEU A 236 34.07 -6.64 -5.30
C LEU A 236 35.18 -6.57 -6.36
N LEU A 237 35.51 -5.36 -6.82
CA LEU A 237 36.64 -5.14 -7.75
C LEU A 237 38.01 -5.41 -7.09
N LYS A 238 38.09 -5.33 -5.76
CA LYS A 238 39.32 -5.52 -4.98
C LYS A 238 39.40 -6.86 -4.22
N GLY A 239 38.44 -7.77 -4.44
CA GLY A 239 38.41 -9.10 -3.79
C GLY A 239 38.04 -9.13 -2.30
N PHE A 240 37.54 -8.03 -1.72
CA PHE A 240 37.14 -7.93 -0.31
C PHE A 240 35.69 -8.40 -0.11
N ARG A 241 35.50 -9.50 0.64
CA ARG A 241 34.20 -10.15 0.89
C ARG A 241 33.52 -9.75 2.22
N ALA A 242 34.16 -8.90 3.03
CA ALA A 242 33.87 -8.78 4.47
C ALA A 242 32.56 -8.04 4.85
N LEU A 243 31.88 -7.39 3.91
CA LEU A 243 30.76 -6.47 4.21
C LEU A 243 29.37 -7.02 3.90
N LEU A 244 29.26 -8.24 3.36
CA LEU A 244 28.01 -8.74 2.78
C LEU A 244 27.45 -9.94 3.52
N PHE A 245 26.13 -10.10 3.46
CA PHE A 245 25.43 -11.20 4.10
C PHE A 245 25.93 -12.53 3.52
N ASP A 246 26.71 -13.26 4.32
CA ASP A 246 27.09 -14.63 4.02
C ASP A 246 26.04 -15.58 4.59
N PRO A 247 25.29 -16.32 3.76
CA PRO A 247 24.46 -17.43 4.23
C PRO A 247 25.38 -18.55 4.74
N SER A 248 25.82 -18.42 5.99
CA SER A 248 26.64 -19.43 6.66
C SER A 248 25.91 -20.77 6.68
N GLY A 249 26.62 -21.85 6.35
CA GLY A 249 26.13 -23.23 6.39
C GLY A 249 25.29 -23.64 5.17
N ARG A 250 25.48 -24.88 4.71
CA ARG A 250 24.62 -25.47 3.68
C ARG A 250 23.34 -26.00 4.32
N THR A 251 22.20 -25.42 4.01
CA THR A 251 20.90 -25.86 4.52
C THR A 251 19.99 -26.43 3.44
N GLY A 252 20.43 -26.42 2.18
CA GLY A 252 19.70 -27.03 1.08
C GLY A 252 18.32 -26.41 0.93
N SER A 253 17.29 -27.25 0.79
CA SER A 253 15.90 -26.81 0.59
C SER A 253 15.15 -26.46 1.88
N VAL A 254 15.72 -26.63 3.07
CA VAL A 254 14.97 -26.50 4.34
C VAL A 254 14.24 -25.16 4.46
N TYR A 255 14.90 -24.04 4.11
CA TYR A 255 14.26 -22.72 4.17
C TYR A 255 13.26 -22.48 3.04
N LEU A 256 13.46 -23.06 1.86
CA LEU A 256 12.45 -23.03 0.80
C LEU A 256 11.20 -23.83 1.20
N GLU A 257 11.38 -25.03 1.75
CA GLU A 257 10.30 -25.85 2.33
C GLU A 257 9.55 -25.05 3.42
N THR A 258 10.29 -24.39 4.31
CA THR A 258 9.71 -23.54 5.38
C THR A 258 8.87 -22.41 4.81
N PHE A 259 9.35 -21.74 3.76
CA PHE A 259 8.62 -20.65 3.12
C PHE A 259 7.37 -21.13 2.37
N ALA A 260 7.46 -22.26 1.66
CA ALA A 260 6.31 -22.86 0.99
C ALA A 260 5.23 -23.30 1.99
N LEU A 261 5.63 -23.89 3.12
CA LEU A 261 4.71 -24.23 4.22
C LEU A 261 4.12 -22.98 4.87
N TRP A 262 4.90 -21.90 5.01
CA TRP A 262 4.40 -20.63 5.52
C TRP A 262 3.32 -20.03 4.63
N LEU A 263 3.50 -19.99 3.31
CA LEU A 263 2.45 -19.49 2.40
C LEU A 263 1.15 -20.28 2.58
N LEU A 264 1.25 -21.62 2.62
CA LEU A 264 0.08 -22.47 2.84
C LEU A 264 -0.58 -22.20 4.21
N ALA A 265 0.22 -22.07 5.27
CA ALA A 265 -0.28 -21.79 6.61
C ALA A 265 -0.90 -20.39 6.72
N PHE A 266 -0.24 -19.37 6.17
CA PHE A 266 -0.70 -17.99 6.18
C PHE A 266 -2.04 -17.85 5.48
N PHE A 267 -2.12 -18.23 4.20
CA PHE A 267 -3.37 -18.14 3.45
C PHE A 267 -4.44 -19.09 3.99
N GLY A 268 -4.06 -20.32 4.35
CA GLY A 268 -5.00 -21.28 4.93
C GLY A 268 -5.63 -20.80 6.24
N LEU A 269 -4.86 -20.17 7.13
CA LEU A 269 -5.36 -19.57 8.36
C LEU A 269 -6.21 -18.33 8.07
N SER A 270 -5.80 -17.46 7.15
CA SER A 270 -6.58 -16.27 6.77
C SER A 270 -7.94 -16.66 6.19
N PHE A 271 -7.99 -17.60 5.24
CA PHE A 271 -9.25 -18.12 4.70
C PHE A 271 -10.11 -18.80 5.77
N LEU A 272 -9.49 -19.53 6.71
CA LEU A 272 -10.24 -20.13 7.81
C LEU A 272 -10.89 -19.08 8.70
N ILE A 273 -10.17 -18.00 9.04
CA ILE A 273 -10.72 -16.89 9.83
C ILE A 273 -11.87 -16.22 9.06
N GLU A 274 -11.66 -15.84 7.80
CA GLU A 274 -12.69 -15.22 6.96
C GLU A 274 -13.94 -16.12 6.84
N PHE A 275 -13.74 -17.41 6.59
CA PHE A 275 -14.82 -18.39 6.52
C PHE A 275 -15.61 -18.51 7.82
N VAL A 276 -14.92 -18.57 8.97
CA VAL A 276 -15.56 -18.62 10.29
C VAL A 276 -16.35 -17.33 10.56
N MET A 277 -15.78 -16.17 10.25
CA MET A 277 -16.42 -14.87 10.46
C MET A 277 -17.64 -14.69 9.56
N MET A 278 -17.56 -15.14 8.31
CA MET A 278 -18.68 -15.17 7.36
C MET A 278 -19.79 -16.12 7.83
N PHE A 279 -19.45 -17.35 8.20
CA PHE A 279 -20.43 -18.37 8.62
C PHE A 279 -21.16 -17.98 9.92
N THR A 280 -20.43 -17.43 10.89
CA THR A 280 -21.00 -16.98 12.17
C THR A 280 -21.70 -15.63 12.09
N ARG A 281 -21.54 -14.90 10.97
CA ARG A 281 -21.96 -13.49 10.79
C ARG A 281 -21.39 -12.53 11.85
N LEU A 282 -20.33 -12.93 12.54
CA LEU A 282 -19.66 -12.07 13.52
C LEU A 282 -18.86 -10.97 12.83
N GLY A 283 -18.31 -11.24 11.65
CA GLY A 283 -17.51 -10.27 10.91
C GLY A 283 -18.31 -9.05 10.44
N SER A 284 -19.60 -9.24 10.10
CA SER A 284 -20.49 -8.12 9.74
C SER A 284 -21.04 -7.39 10.95
N ALA A 285 -21.19 -8.08 12.09
CA ALA A 285 -21.64 -7.46 13.33
C ALA A 285 -20.53 -6.67 14.06
N PHE A 286 -19.28 -7.15 13.97
CA PHE A 286 -18.11 -6.59 14.64
C PHE A 286 -16.89 -6.65 13.70
N PRO A 287 -16.72 -5.67 12.80
CA PRO A 287 -15.61 -5.63 11.85
C PRO A 287 -14.23 -5.74 12.50
N GLU A 288 -14.07 -5.24 13.73
CA GLU A 288 -12.81 -5.31 14.48
C GLU A 288 -12.37 -6.74 14.80
N LEU A 289 -13.31 -7.69 14.88
CA LEU A 289 -12.98 -9.10 15.07
C LEU A 289 -12.29 -9.70 13.85
N ASN A 290 -12.63 -9.24 12.63
CA ASN A 290 -11.92 -9.66 11.42
C ASN A 290 -10.46 -9.21 11.46
N LEU A 291 -10.21 -7.94 11.80
CA LEU A 291 -8.86 -7.39 11.93
C LEU A 291 -8.04 -8.15 12.98
N LEU A 292 -8.64 -8.41 14.14
CA LEU A 292 -7.99 -9.17 15.21
C LEU A 292 -7.71 -10.62 14.77
N GLY A 293 -8.67 -11.27 14.11
CA GLY A 293 -8.52 -12.60 13.55
C GLY A 293 -7.37 -12.68 12.53
N SER A 294 -7.27 -11.71 11.64
CA SER A 294 -6.18 -11.60 10.67
C SER A 294 -4.82 -11.40 11.34
N MET A 295 -4.74 -10.56 12.37
CA MET A 295 -3.51 -10.42 13.18
C MET A 295 -3.11 -11.74 13.84
N ILE A 296 -4.08 -12.47 14.42
CA ILE A 296 -3.86 -13.78 15.04
C ILE A 296 -3.37 -14.78 14.00
N ALA A 297 -4.03 -14.87 12.84
CA ALA A 297 -3.63 -15.76 11.75
C ALA A 297 -2.19 -15.47 11.28
N MET A 298 -1.84 -14.19 11.14
CA MET A 298 -0.52 -13.77 10.70
C MET A 298 0.58 -14.18 11.68
N PHE A 299 0.42 -13.94 12.98
CA PHE A 299 1.40 -14.42 13.97
C PHE A 299 1.38 -15.93 14.13
N ALA A 300 0.19 -16.56 14.11
CA ALA A 300 0.06 -18.00 14.19
C ALA A 300 0.83 -18.67 13.05
N SER A 301 0.77 -18.14 11.83
CA SER A 301 1.48 -18.67 10.66
C SER A 301 2.99 -18.86 10.88
N LEU A 302 3.63 -18.12 11.80
CA LEU A 302 5.04 -18.29 12.16
C LEU A 302 5.35 -19.61 12.89
N PHE A 303 4.33 -20.41 13.26
CA PHE A 303 4.53 -21.76 13.80
C PHE A 303 5.40 -22.62 12.87
N VAL A 304 5.35 -22.36 11.56
CA VAL A 304 6.15 -23.03 10.52
C VAL A 304 7.66 -22.87 10.71
N LEU A 305 8.12 -21.88 11.48
CA LEU A 305 9.54 -21.76 11.88
C LEU A 305 10.01 -22.90 12.79
N TYR A 306 9.11 -23.77 13.23
CA TYR A 306 9.47 -25.06 13.84
C TYR A 306 10.02 -26.06 12.81
N TRP A 307 9.62 -25.96 11.53
CA TRP A 307 10.03 -26.87 10.46
C TRP A 307 11.56 -27.02 10.30
N PRO A 308 12.36 -25.93 10.28
CA PRO A 308 13.82 -26.05 10.27
C PRO A 308 14.37 -26.93 11.39
N ARG A 309 13.77 -26.91 12.59
CA ARG A 309 14.21 -27.76 13.71
C ARG A 309 13.96 -29.23 13.45
N VAL A 310 12.79 -29.56 12.90
CA VAL A 310 12.47 -30.93 12.46
C VAL A 310 13.47 -31.42 11.42
N ARG A 311 14.00 -30.51 10.58
CA ARG A 311 14.99 -30.80 9.54
C ARG A 311 16.45 -30.71 10.03
N GLY A 312 16.67 -30.58 11.34
CA GLY A 312 18.00 -30.62 11.96
C GLY A 312 18.70 -29.26 12.10
N VAL A 313 18.02 -28.14 11.84
CA VAL A 313 18.53 -26.78 12.11
C VAL A 313 18.23 -26.39 13.55
N THR A 314 19.26 -26.20 14.36
CA THR A 314 19.10 -25.82 15.77
C THR A 314 18.51 -24.41 15.94
N SER A 315 17.94 -24.12 17.11
CA SER A 315 17.45 -22.77 17.45
C SER A 315 18.51 -21.68 17.32
N ALA A 316 19.77 -21.99 17.65
CA ALA A 316 20.88 -21.05 17.53
C ALA A 316 21.19 -20.74 16.07
N GLN A 317 21.25 -21.77 15.23
CA GLN A 317 21.42 -21.62 13.79
C GLN A 317 20.26 -20.86 13.16
N LEU A 318 19.00 -21.21 13.48
CA LEU A 318 17.84 -20.51 12.96
C LEU A 318 17.90 -19.00 13.28
N ARG A 319 18.22 -18.65 14.54
CA ARG A 319 18.38 -17.25 14.94
C ARG A 319 19.47 -16.54 14.16
N GLN A 320 20.65 -17.15 14.03
CA GLN A 320 21.78 -16.59 13.30
C GLN A 320 21.49 -16.45 11.80
N HIS A 321 20.89 -17.47 11.19
CA HIS A 321 20.56 -17.57 9.78
C HIS A 321 19.50 -16.54 9.37
N CYS A 322 18.42 -16.46 10.16
CA CYS A 322 17.39 -15.47 9.95
C CYS A 322 17.85 -14.08 10.39
N GLY A 323 18.97 -13.91 11.10
CA GLY A 323 19.55 -12.61 11.46
C GLY A 323 18.83 -11.93 12.63
N PHE A 324 18.32 -12.73 13.56
CA PHE A 324 17.88 -12.26 14.86
C PHE A 324 19.12 -11.94 15.71
N PHE A 325 19.24 -10.71 16.21
CA PHE A 325 20.23 -10.27 17.20
C PHE A 325 21.71 -10.14 16.74
N LYS A 326 21.99 -9.73 15.50
CA LYS A 326 23.38 -9.48 15.05
C LYS A 326 24.01 -8.16 15.55
N ALA A 327 23.23 -7.20 16.07
CA ALA A 327 23.77 -5.92 16.54
C ALA A 327 22.88 -5.27 17.62
N GLY A 328 23.34 -4.17 18.21
CA GLY A 328 22.57 -3.40 19.20
C GLY A 328 21.27 -2.83 18.63
N LEU A 329 20.16 -3.04 19.33
CA LEU A 329 18.80 -2.71 18.88
C LEU A 329 18.65 -1.26 18.39
N ILE A 330 19.14 -0.29 19.16
CA ILE A 330 19.04 1.15 18.85
C ILE A 330 19.75 1.48 17.53
N LYS A 331 20.92 0.87 17.29
CA LYS A 331 21.67 1.06 16.05
C LYS A 331 20.89 0.52 14.85
N GLU A 332 20.28 -0.65 14.99
CA GLU A 332 19.48 -1.23 13.91
C GLU A 332 18.20 -0.45 13.63
N ILE A 333 17.56 0.12 14.66
CA ILE A 333 16.44 1.05 14.49
C ILE A 333 16.88 2.27 13.67
N GLY A 334 17.99 2.92 14.04
CA GLY A 334 18.54 4.03 13.27
C GLY A 334 18.88 3.66 11.83
N CYS A 335 19.47 2.48 11.60
CA CYS A 335 19.70 1.96 10.25
C CYS A 335 18.40 1.71 9.49
N GLY A 336 17.31 1.33 10.15
CA GLY A 336 16.00 1.15 9.54
C GLY A 336 15.44 2.43 8.93
N PHE A 337 15.52 3.56 9.63
CA PHE A 337 15.15 4.86 9.07
C PHE A 337 16.00 5.24 7.85
N LEU A 338 17.30 4.94 7.90
CA LEU A 338 18.19 5.18 6.76
C LEU A 338 17.83 4.30 5.55
N ILE A 339 17.51 3.02 5.78
CA ILE A 339 17.02 2.11 4.74
C ILE A 339 15.70 2.62 4.15
N TYR A 340 14.78 3.14 4.97
CA TYR A 340 13.55 3.76 4.46
C TYR A 340 13.85 4.92 3.50
N THR A 341 14.76 5.84 3.85
CA THR A 341 15.15 6.91 2.90
C THR A 341 15.75 6.37 1.61
N THR A 342 16.51 5.27 1.68
CA THR A 342 17.07 4.57 0.51
C THR A 342 16.00 3.90 -0.35
N ALA A 343 14.87 3.53 0.26
CA ALA A 343 13.73 2.97 -0.45
C ALA A 343 13.03 4.01 -1.33
N ILE A 344 13.10 5.30 -1.00
CA ILE A 344 12.39 6.38 -1.73
C ILE A 344 12.82 6.50 -3.20
N PRO A 345 14.12 6.56 -3.56
CA PRO A 345 14.52 6.53 -4.97
C PRO A 345 13.99 5.30 -5.73
N LEU A 346 14.02 4.13 -5.09
CA LEU A 346 13.49 2.89 -5.68
C LEU A 346 11.97 2.95 -5.82
N LEU A 347 11.28 3.49 -4.82
CA LEU A 347 9.84 3.72 -4.86
C LEU A 347 9.45 4.62 -6.04
N VAL A 348 10.19 5.71 -6.29
CA VAL A 348 9.98 6.57 -7.46
C VAL A 348 10.14 5.78 -8.76
N CYS A 349 11.19 4.96 -8.89
CA CYS A 349 11.33 4.06 -10.05
C CYS A 349 10.15 3.08 -10.18
N GLY A 350 9.70 2.50 -9.06
CA GLY A 350 8.54 1.60 -9.03
C GLY A 350 7.26 2.30 -9.47
N LEU A 351 7.02 3.53 -9.03
CA LEU A 351 5.89 4.36 -9.47
C LEU A 351 5.96 4.65 -10.97
N MET A 352 7.13 5.04 -11.50
CA MET A 352 7.30 5.28 -12.93
C MET A 352 7.04 4.01 -13.76
N LEU A 353 7.56 2.86 -13.32
CA LEU A 353 7.32 1.58 -13.97
C LEU A 353 5.84 1.15 -13.90
N SER A 354 5.17 1.45 -12.79
CA SER A 354 3.73 1.23 -12.63
C SER A 354 2.93 2.05 -13.64
N GLN A 355 3.26 3.33 -13.83
CA GLN A 355 2.61 4.17 -14.86
C GLN A 355 2.81 3.62 -16.27
N VAL A 356 4.03 3.19 -16.62
CA VAL A 356 4.29 2.53 -17.91
C VAL A 356 3.46 1.26 -18.05
N LEU A 357 3.35 0.45 -16.99
CA LEU A 357 2.57 -0.78 -17.00
C LEU A 357 1.06 -0.51 -17.18
N VAL A 358 0.52 0.50 -16.51
CA VAL A 358 -0.88 0.93 -16.69
C VAL A 358 -1.13 1.33 -18.15
N LEU A 359 -0.27 2.19 -18.72
CA LEU A 359 -0.38 2.60 -20.13
C LEU A 359 -0.33 1.41 -21.10
N LEU A 360 0.52 0.43 -20.82
CA LEU A 360 0.60 -0.80 -21.63
C LEU A 360 -0.66 -1.66 -21.49
N ILE A 361 -1.20 -1.80 -20.28
CA ILE A 361 -2.46 -2.54 -20.05
C ILE A 361 -3.60 -1.85 -20.78
N GLU A 362 -3.71 -0.53 -20.67
CA GLU A 362 -4.73 0.26 -21.36
C GLU A 362 -4.62 0.14 -22.88
N LEU A 363 -3.39 0.18 -23.41
CA LEU A 363 -3.16 0.02 -24.85
C LEU A 363 -3.58 -1.36 -25.37
N LEU A 364 -3.40 -2.41 -24.56
CA LEU A 364 -3.65 -3.80 -24.97
C LEU A 364 -5.08 -4.26 -24.68
N PHE A 365 -5.70 -3.76 -23.61
CA PHE A 365 -6.96 -4.28 -23.05
C PHE A 365 -8.03 -3.19 -22.83
N GLY A 366 -7.74 -1.94 -23.18
CA GLY A 366 -8.64 -0.80 -22.96
C GLY A 366 -8.59 -0.24 -21.54
N THR A 367 -9.26 0.89 -21.31
CA THR A 367 -9.35 1.55 -20.00
C THR A 367 -9.90 0.59 -18.95
N GLN A 368 -9.10 0.30 -17.93
CA GLN A 368 -9.53 -0.49 -16.79
C GLN A 368 -10.11 0.45 -15.73
N PRO A 369 -11.13 0.02 -14.98
CA PRO A 369 -11.63 0.79 -13.86
C PRO A 369 -10.50 1.03 -12.84
N PRO A 370 -10.49 2.21 -12.19
CA PRO A 370 -9.47 2.54 -11.21
C PRO A 370 -9.49 1.53 -10.05
N PRO A 371 -8.34 1.19 -9.46
CA PRO A 371 -8.30 0.31 -8.29
C PRO A 371 -9.09 0.93 -7.14
N SER A 372 -9.92 0.14 -6.45
CA SER A 372 -10.51 0.57 -5.19
C SER A 372 -9.42 0.77 -4.14
N HIS A 373 -9.47 1.89 -3.41
CA HIS A 373 -8.50 2.20 -2.36
C HIS A 373 -9.03 1.71 -1.00
N PRO A 374 -8.35 0.75 -0.32
CA PRO A 374 -8.77 0.19 0.97
C PRO A 374 -8.85 1.20 2.13
N VAL A 375 -8.49 2.47 1.88
CA VAL A 375 -8.50 3.53 2.89
C VAL A 375 -9.92 4.01 3.19
N THR A 376 -10.88 3.87 2.26
CA THR A 376 -12.27 4.29 2.50
C THR A 376 -12.93 3.45 3.60
N GLU A 377 -12.73 2.14 3.61
CA GLU A 377 -13.17 1.24 4.70
C GLU A 377 -12.55 1.60 6.06
N LEU A 378 -11.37 2.22 6.04
CA LEU A 378 -10.67 2.67 7.25
C LEU A 378 -11.34 3.87 7.93
N LEU A 379 -11.99 4.73 7.15
CA LEU A 379 -12.58 5.99 7.60
C LEU A 379 -13.94 5.81 8.29
N GLU A 380 -14.61 4.71 7.98
CA GLU A 380 -15.91 4.36 8.58
C GLU A 380 -15.76 3.58 9.90
N GLY A 381 -14.53 3.21 10.27
CA GLY A 381 -14.22 2.37 11.43
C GLY A 381 -14.20 3.11 12.78
N SER A 382 -14.34 2.36 13.87
CA SER A 382 -14.19 2.87 15.23
C SER A 382 -12.73 3.26 15.54
N VAL A 383 -12.50 4.09 16.57
CA VAL A 383 -11.13 4.40 17.06
C VAL A 383 -10.36 3.12 17.40
N PHE A 384 -11.05 2.11 17.93
CA PHE A 384 -10.44 0.82 18.21
C PHE A 384 -10.06 0.08 16.93
N GLY A 385 -10.94 0.08 15.92
CA GLY A 385 -10.63 -0.44 14.58
C GLY A 385 -9.41 0.23 13.96
N LEU A 386 -9.29 1.55 14.07
CA LEU A 386 -8.13 2.30 13.59
C LEU A 386 -6.84 1.86 14.30
N VAL A 387 -6.87 1.70 15.63
CA VAL A 387 -5.73 1.18 16.38
C VAL A 387 -5.33 -0.21 15.90
N LEU A 388 -6.30 -1.10 15.64
CA LEU A 388 -6.03 -2.44 15.11
C LEU A 388 -5.40 -2.39 13.71
N VAL A 389 -5.84 -1.48 12.83
CA VAL A 389 -5.21 -1.28 11.53
C VAL A 389 -3.74 -0.87 11.69
N TYR A 390 -3.44 0.11 12.54
CA TYR A 390 -2.05 0.52 12.78
C TYR A 390 -1.21 -0.62 13.34
N LEU A 391 -1.74 -1.41 14.28
CA LEU A 391 -1.02 -2.57 14.82
C LEU A 391 -0.81 -3.65 13.76
N LEU A 392 -1.81 -3.93 12.93
CA LEU A 392 -1.71 -4.89 11.84
C LEU A 392 -0.67 -4.44 10.81
N ALA A 393 -0.84 -3.25 10.24
CA ALA A 393 -0.05 -2.73 9.13
C ALA A 393 1.36 -2.28 9.53
N CYS A 394 1.55 -1.70 10.71
CA CYS A 394 2.83 -1.09 11.11
C CYS A 394 3.66 -1.98 12.04
N VAL A 395 3.07 -3.03 12.63
CA VAL A 395 3.78 -3.90 13.58
C VAL A 395 3.73 -5.34 13.11
N ALA A 396 2.53 -5.91 13.03
CA ALA A 396 2.36 -7.33 12.79
C ALA A 396 2.87 -7.73 11.40
N ALA A 397 2.47 -7.01 10.34
CA ALA A 397 2.86 -7.30 8.96
C ALA A 397 4.37 -7.15 8.76
N PRO A 398 5.00 -6.00 9.11
CA PRO A 398 6.46 -5.86 9.03
C PRO A 398 7.23 -6.94 9.78
N ILE A 399 6.79 -7.35 10.97
CA ILE A 399 7.48 -8.42 11.72
C ILE A 399 7.38 -9.75 10.98
N VAL A 400 6.17 -10.20 10.66
CA VAL A 400 5.95 -11.53 10.08
C VAL A 400 6.53 -11.62 8.67
N GLU A 401 6.28 -10.61 7.84
CA GLU A 401 6.73 -10.59 6.46
C GLU A 401 8.25 -10.49 6.36
N GLU A 402 8.93 -9.63 7.13
CA GLU A 402 10.39 -9.55 7.06
C GLU A 402 11.06 -10.82 7.58
N ILE A 403 10.49 -11.48 8.60
CA ILE A 403 10.99 -12.78 9.06
C ILE A 403 10.94 -13.82 7.94
N MET A 404 9.83 -13.89 7.20
CA MET A 404 9.63 -14.92 6.17
C MET A 404 10.29 -14.56 4.83
N PHE A 405 10.18 -13.32 4.37
CA PHE A 405 10.81 -12.87 3.14
C PHE A 405 12.31 -12.68 3.29
N ARG A 406 12.78 -11.94 4.30
CA ARG A 406 14.21 -11.59 4.42
C ARG A 406 14.98 -12.61 5.24
N GLY A 407 14.34 -13.17 6.27
CA GLY A 407 14.94 -14.17 7.15
C GLY A 407 14.97 -15.59 6.55
N VAL A 408 13.95 -15.97 5.77
CA VAL A 408 13.79 -17.34 5.25
C VAL A 408 14.02 -17.39 3.73
N LEU A 409 13.15 -16.78 2.91
CA LEU A 409 13.21 -16.88 1.45
C LEU A 409 14.48 -16.27 0.86
N TYR A 410 14.74 -15.00 1.16
CA TYR A 410 15.91 -14.28 0.66
C TYR A 410 17.21 -14.97 1.05
N ARG A 411 17.31 -15.44 2.31
CA ARG A 411 18.44 -16.25 2.76
C ARG A 411 18.63 -17.49 1.87
N TYR A 412 17.56 -18.24 1.63
CA TYR A 412 17.62 -19.43 0.78
C TYR A 412 18.10 -19.08 -0.63
N LEU A 413 17.53 -18.04 -1.24
CA LEU A 413 17.91 -17.59 -2.59
C LEU A 413 19.39 -17.20 -2.66
N ARG A 414 19.92 -16.54 -1.62
CA ARG A 414 21.34 -16.20 -1.49
C ARG A 414 22.21 -17.46 -1.37
N GLU A 415 21.79 -18.45 -0.59
CA GLU A 415 22.50 -19.73 -0.50
C GLU A 415 22.49 -20.48 -1.84
N TYR A 416 21.33 -20.50 -2.51
CA TYR A 416 21.11 -21.19 -3.77
C TYR A 416 21.96 -20.59 -4.90
N SER A 417 21.99 -19.26 -5.00
CA SER A 417 22.67 -18.54 -6.07
C SER A 417 24.13 -18.17 -5.78
N ARG A 418 24.70 -18.51 -4.61
CA ARG A 418 26.07 -18.12 -4.22
C ARG A 418 27.17 -18.49 -5.23
N GLY A 419 26.93 -19.50 -6.07
CA GLY A 419 27.89 -20.00 -7.07
C GLY A 419 28.07 -19.08 -8.28
N VAL A 420 27.13 -18.18 -8.58
CA VAL A 420 27.17 -17.30 -9.77
C VAL A 420 27.87 -15.96 -9.52
N GLY A 421 28.48 -15.80 -8.35
CA GLY A 421 29.10 -14.55 -7.92
C GLY A 421 28.18 -13.69 -7.05
N LEU A 422 28.78 -12.86 -6.20
CA LEU A 422 28.11 -12.18 -5.11
C LEU A 422 27.05 -11.17 -5.59
N ALA A 423 27.37 -10.37 -6.62
CA ALA A 423 26.49 -9.37 -7.21
C ALA A 423 25.30 -10.00 -7.96
N LEU A 424 25.55 -10.97 -8.85
CA LEU A 424 24.47 -11.67 -9.56
C LEU A 424 23.58 -12.43 -8.58
N SER A 425 24.16 -13.08 -7.58
CA SER A 425 23.40 -13.76 -6.53
C SER A 425 22.53 -12.77 -5.73
N PHE A 426 23.02 -11.55 -5.48
CA PHE A 426 22.25 -10.52 -4.79
C PHE A 426 21.06 -10.08 -5.65
N LEU A 427 21.32 -9.70 -6.90
CA LEU A 427 20.31 -9.25 -7.84
C LEU A 427 19.23 -10.32 -8.05
N PHE A 428 19.64 -11.56 -8.32
CA PHE A 428 18.71 -12.69 -8.44
C PHE A 428 17.84 -12.85 -7.19
N SER A 429 18.46 -12.86 -6.00
CA SER A 429 17.74 -13.09 -4.75
C SER A 429 16.79 -11.94 -4.41
N ALA A 430 17.23 -10.69 -4.61
CA ALA A 430 16.44 -9.50 -4.33
C ALA A 430 15.25 -9.41 -5.29
N LEU A 431 15.46 -9.62 -6.59
CA LEU A 431 14.40 -9.55 -7.59
C LEU A 431 13.34 -10.65 -7.40
N ILE A 432 13.75 -11.90 -7.21
CA ILE A 432 12.81 -13.01 -7.01
C ILE A 432 12.04 -12.85 -5.69
N SER A 433 12.74 -12.53 -4.59
CA SER A 433 12.06 -12.32 -3.30
C SER A 433 11.09 -11.15 -3.35
N SER A 434 11.45 -10.06 -4.02
CA SER A 434 10.63 -8.85 -4.10
C SER A 434 9.46 -8.98 -5.06
N PHE A 435 9.64 -9.73 -6.16
CA PHE A 435 8.55 -10.07 -7.06
C PHE A 435 7.52 -10.95 -6.37
N ILE A 436 7.94 -12.02 -5.68
CA ILE A 436 7.02 -12.88 -4.93
C ILE A 436 6.31 -12.09 -3.85
N PHE A 437 7.04 -11.23 -3.11
CA PHE A 437 6.45 -10.32 -2.13
C PHE A 437 5.33 -9.49 -2.78
N ALA A 438 5.63 -8.74 -3.83
CA ALA A 438 4.67 -7.87 -4.48
C ALA A 438 3.47 -8.62 -5.09
N ALA A 439 3.71 -9.77 -5.72
CA ALA A 439 2.69 -10.53 -6.45
C ALA A 439 1.63 -11.17 -5.54
N ILE A 440 1.95 -11.48 -4.28
CA ILE A 440 0.98 -12.07 -3.35
C ILE A 440 0.07 -11.03 -2.68
N HIS A 441 0.33 -9.74 -2.84
CA HIS A 441 -0.49 -8.71 -2.24
C HIS A 441 -1.70 -8.33 -3.12
N PRO A 442 -2.81 -7.84 -2.53
CA PRO A 442 -4.07 -7.64 -3.25
C PRO A 442 -4.19 -6.33 -4.05
N GLN A 443 -3.17 -5.47 -4.11
CA GLN A 443 -3.25 -4.15 -4.78
C GLN A 443 -3.25 -4.23 -6.33
N GLY A 444 -3.27 -5.43 -6.90
CA GLY A 444 -3.34 -5.65 -8.33
C GLY A 444 -1.99 -5.58 -9.06
N LEU A 445 -2.01 -6.01 -10.33
CA LEU A 445 -0.80 -6.18 -11.15
C LEU A 445 -0.04 -4.86 -11.36
N ALA A 446 -0.76 -3.75 -11.49
CA ALA A 446 -0.17 -2.42 -11.68
C ALA A 446 0.71 -1.98 -10.50
N PHE A 447 0.45 -2.48 -9.28
CA PHE A 447 1.21 -2.13 -8.07
C PHE A 447 2.43 -3.01 -7.82
N ILE A 448 2.63 -4.08 -8.59
CA ILE A 448 3.79 -4.98 -8.46
C ILE A 448 5.12 -4.21 -8.54
N PRO A 449 5.34 -3.27 -9.49
CA PRO A 449 6.58 -2.51 -9.54
C PRO A 449 6.82 -1.63 -8.31
N VAL A 450 5.75 -1.08 -7.72
CA VAL A 450 5.82 -0.21 -6.53
C VAL A 450 6.24 -1.02 -5.29
N LEU A 451 5.49 -2.08 -4.98
CA LEU A 451 5.79 -2.95 -3.83
C LEU A 451 7.11 -3.70 -4.00
N GLY A 452 7.40 -4.13 -5.23
CA GLY A 452 8.65 -4.79 -5.57
C GLY A 452 9.86 -3.89 -5.34
N ALA A 453 9.78 -2.61 -5.70
CA ALA A 453 10.87 -1.67 -5.49
C ALA A 453 11.16 -1.40 -4.01
N LEU A 454 10.12 -1.21 -3.19
CA LEU A 454 10.26 -1.14 -1.73
C LEU A 454 10.87 -2.43 -1.18
N ALA A 455 10.41 -3.58 -1.67
CA ALA A 455 10.89 -4.86 -1.21
C ALA A 455 12.38 -5.09 -1.54
N VAL A 456 12.86 -4.60 -2.68
CA VAL A 456 14.29 -4.59 -3.04
C VAL A 456 15.08 -3.73 -2.05
N ALA A 457 14.55 -2.58 -1.63
CA ALA A 457 15.20 -1.74 -0.62
C ALA A 457 15.39 -2.46 0.71
N PHE A 458 14.40 -3.23 1.16
CA PHE A 458 14.50 -4.02 2.39
C PHE A 458 15.48 -5.18 2.24
N CYS A 459 15.62 -5.77 1.03
CA CYS A 459 16.70 -6.71 0.72
C CYS A 459 18.09 -6.06 0.80
N LEU A 460 18.26 -4.81 0.32
CA LEU A 460 19.50 -4.05 0.49
C LEU A 460 19.81 -3.84 1.98
N GLY A 461 18.80 -3.45 2.76
CA GLY A 461 18.92 -3.28 4.21
C GLY A 461 19.33 -4.57 4.92
N ARG A 462 18.74 -5.69 4.52
CA ARG A 462 19.11 -7.02 4.99
C ARG A 462 20.55 -7.37 4.64
N GLU A 463 20.97 -7.13 3.40
CA GLU A 463 22.31 -7.44 2.91
C GLU A 463 23.37 -6.59 3.64
N TRP A 464 23.07 -5.32 3.90
CA TRP A 464 23.95 -4.38 4.60
C TRP A 464 24.14 -4.72 6.08
N ARG A 465 23.04 -5.01 6.78
CA ARG A 465 23.07 -5.16 8.25
C ARG A 465 23.25 -6.61 8.68
N GLY A 466 22.82 -7.56 7.87
CA GLY A 466 22.66 -8.97 8.25
C GLY A 466 21.62 -9.21 9.36
N SER A 467 20.94 -8.16 9.82
CA SER A 467 19.90 -8.14 10.84
C SER A 467 18.51 -8.07 10.19
N LEU A 468 17.46 -8.52 10.88
CA LEU A 468 16.07 -8.27 10.46
C LEU A 468 15.50 -6.98 11.04
N VAL A 469 16.07 -6.46 12.13
CA VAL A 469 15.48 -5.29 12.81
C VAL A 469 15.43 -4.08 11.86
N ALA A 470 16.51 -3.83 11.12
CA ALA A 470 16.58 -2.69 10.22
C ALA A 470 15.53 -2.74 9.09
N PRO A 471 15.38 -3.85 8.33
CA PRO A 471 14.29 -3.93 7.34
C PRO A 471 12.89 -3.96 7.98
N ILE A 472 12.69 -4.56 9.17
CA ILE A 472 11.41 -4.49 9.91
C ILE A 472 11.03 -3.03 10.18
N VAL A 473 11.98 -2.24 10.69
CA VAL A 473 11.74 -0.82 11.00
C VAL A 473 11.49 -0.02 9.72
N ALA A 474 12.26 -0.25 8.65
CA ALA A 474 12.05 0.43 7.38
C ALA A 474 10.65 0.16 6.80
N HIS A 475 10.20 -1.09 6.88
CA HIS A 475 8.87 -1.51 6.44
C HIS A 475 7.77 -0.92 7.32
N ALA A 476 7.93 -0.99 8.65
CA ALA A 476 7.00 -0.37 9.60
C ALA A 476 6.84 1.13 9.37
N VAL A 477 7.94 1.85 9.12
CA VAL A 477 7.92 3.29 8.82
C VAL A 477 7.19 3.55 7.51
N ASN A 478 7.46 2.77 6.46
CA ASN A 478 6.75 2.90 5.18
C ASN A 478 5.22 2.75 5.37
N ASN A 479 4.80 1.71 6.09
CA ASN A 479 3.38 1.45 6.30
C ASN A 479 2.76 2.53 7.19
N LEU A 480 3.47 3.00 8.21
CA LEU A 480 3.02 4.10 9.06
C LEU A 480 2.79 5.37 8.25
N VAL A 481 3.74 5.75 7.39
CA VAL A 481 3.61 6.93 6.52
C VAL A 481 2.43 6.75 5.56
N THR A 482 2.29 5.57 4.94
CA THR A 482 1.22 5.29 3.97
C THR A 482 -0.17 5.35 4.60
N VAL A 483 -0.37 4.66 5.72
CA VAL A 483 -1.67 4.63 6.44
C VAL A 483 -2.02 6.01 6.98
N THR A 484 -1.06 6.71 7.57
CA THR A 484 -1.28 8.06 8.14
C THR A 484 -1.57 9.08 7.04
N LEU A 485 -0.87 9.01 5.90
CA LEU A 485 -1.14 9.88 4.77
C LEU A 485 -2.54 9.61 4.21
N GLY A 486 -2.91 8.35 4.02
CA GLY A 486 -4.26 7.99 3.58
C GLY A 486 -5.34 8.56 4.50
N LEU A 487 -5.17 8.39 5.82
CA LEU A 487 -6.10 8.92 6.83
C LEU A 487 -6.18 10.46 6.81
N MET A 488 -5.04 11.16 6.73
CA MET A 488 -5.02 12.63 6.74
C MET A 488 -5.60 13.24 5.46
N LEU A 489 -5.48 12.57 4.32
CA LEU A 489 -5.96 13.08 3.04
C LEU A 489 -7.43 12.77 2.82
N LEU A 490 -7.86 11.56 3.16
CA LEU A 490 -9.20 11.08 2.84
C LEU A 490 -10.19 11.24 4.01
N GLY A 491 -9.70 11.25 5.24
CA GLY A 491 -10.51 11.43 6.46
C GLY A 491 -10.94 12.84 6.77
#